data_AF-B8KIA3-F1
#
_entry.id   AF-B8KIA3-F1
#
_cell.length_a   1.000
_cell.length_b   1.000
_cell.length_c   1.000
_cell.angle_alpha   90.00
_cell.angle_beta   90.00
_cell.angle_gamma   90.00
#
_symmetry.space_group_name_H-M   'P 1'
#
loop_
_entity.id
_entity.type
_entity.pdbx_description
1 polymer ?
#
loop_
_entity_poly.entity_id
_entity_poly.type
_entity_poly.pdbx_seq_one_letter_code
_entity_poly.pdbx_strand_id
1 'polypeptide(L)'
;MGLGEALRENAELPRCLVQRVYSYGTGGPPGVEIRAVLDYFNEEFATQGYRFRELLRMVALSKAFSRVQEDPSENVDSDYQGENQIASAQPTGEMR
;
A
#
# COMPACT_ATOMS: atom_id res chain seq x y z
N MET A 1 -28.93 -15.15 -9.73
CA MET A 1 -27.96 -14.07 -9.54
C MET A 1 -27.64 -13.93 -8.07
N GLY A 2 -26.53 -14.51 -7.63
CA GLY A 2 -25.97 -14.24 -6.30
C GLY A 2 -25.04 -13.02 -6.32
N LEU A 3 -24.71 -12.45 -5.15
CA LEU A 3 -23.81 -11.30 -5.08
C LEU A 3 -22.45 -11.59 -5.74
N GLY A 4 -21.83 -12.74 -5.45
CA GLY A 4 -20.53 -13.09 -6.05
C GLY A 4 -20.57 -13.22 -7.58
N GLU A 5 -21.71 -13.65 -8.13
CA GLU A 5 -21.95 -13.72 -9.58
C GLU A 5 -22.06 -12.32 -10.17
N ALA A 6 -22.79 -11.40 -9.53
CA ALA A 6 -22.86 -10.00 -9.97
C ALA A 6 -21.49 -9.29 -9.87
N LEU A 7 -20.71 -9.58 -8.82
CA LEU A 7 -19.40 -8.94 -8.61
C LEU A 7 -18.39 -9.35 -9.68
N ARG A 8 -18.38 -10.61 -10.12
CA ARG A 8 -17.42 -11.09 -11.14
C ARG A 8 -17.75 -10.62 -12.56
N GLU A 9 -18.97 -10.17 -12.82
CA GLU A 9 -19.40 -9.66 -14.12
C GLU A 9 -18.88 -8.25 -14.41
N ASN A 10 -18.50 -7.50 -13.37
CA ASN A 10 -17.83 -6.20 -13.52
C ASN A 10 -16.32 -6.39 -13.44
N ALA A 11 -15.60 -6.19 -14.54
CA ALA A 11 -14.16 -6.42 -14.60
C ALA A 11 -13.32 -5.56 -13.63
N GLU A 12 -13.82 -4.39 -13.22
CA GLU A 12 -13.10 -3.49 -12.31
C GLU A 12 -13.15 -3.96 -10.85
N LEU A 13 -14.19 -4.71 -10.46
CA LEU A 13 -14.33 -5.16 -9.08
C LEU A 13 -13.28 -6.24 -8.70
N PRO A 14 -13.06 -7.30 -9.49
CA PRO A 14 -11.94 -8.23 -9.27
C PRO A 14 -10.59 -7.52 -9.31
N ARG A 15 -10.37 -6.57 -10.24
CA ARG A 15 -9.11 -5.80 -10.33
C ARG A 15 -8.83 -4.99 -9.06
N CYS A 16 -9.83 -4.28 -8.57
CA CYS A 16 -9.75 -3.52 -7.33
C CYS A 16 -9.47 -4.45 -6.14
N LEU A 17 -10.14 -5.60 -6.08
CA LEU A 17 -9.91 -6.59 -5.03
C LEU A 17 -8.47 -7.12 -5.04
N VAL A 18 -7.93 -7.47 -6.21
CA VAL A 18 -6.54 -7.91 -6.36
C VAL A 18 -5.57 -6.84 -5.87
N GLN A 19 -5.76 -5.60 -6.29
CA GLN A 19 -4.92 -4.47 -5.84
C GLN A 19 -4.99 -4.32 -4.32
N ARG A 20 -6.18 -4.40 -3.73
CA ARG A 20 -6.38 -4.24 -2.28
C ARG A 20 -5.73 -5.35 -1.46
N VAL A 21 -5.91 -6.60 -1.89
CA VAL A 21 -5.28 -7.76 -1.24
C VAL A 21 -3.76 -7.67 -1.35
N TYR A 22 -3.24 -7.30 -2.52
CA TYR A 22 -1.81 -7.10 -2.71
C TYR A 22 -1.26 -6.01 -1.77
N SER A 23 -1.94 -4.86 -1.67
CA SER A 23 -1.53 -3.78 -0.76
C SER A 23 -1.49 -4.22 0.70
N TYR A 24 -2.52 -4.93 1.15
CA TYR A 24 -2.54 -5.44 2.51
C TYR A 24 -1.49 -6.52 2.76
N GLY A 25 -1.22 -7.37 1.77
CA GLY A 25 -0.18 -8.40 1.87
C GLY A 25 1.23 -7.82 1.87
N THR A 26 1.47 -6.73 1.15
CA THR A 26 2.82 -6.15 0.96
C THR A 26 3.10 -4.91 1.81
N GLY A 27 2.13 -4.44 2.58
CA GLY A 27 2.32 -3.33 3.54
C GLY A 27 2.19 -1.93 2.94
N GLY A 28 1.76 -1.78 1.68
CA GLY A 28 1.61 -0.46 1.08
C GLY A 28 0.89 -0.45 -0.28
N PRO A 29 0.48 0.74 -0.77
CA PRO A 29 -0.09 0.85 -2.11
C PRO A 29 0.96 0.45 -3.17
N PRO A 30 0.60 -0.37 -4.18
CA PRO A 30 1.53 -0.71 -5.25
C PRO A 30 1.84 0.53 -6.09
N GLY A 31 3.13 0.77 -6.36
CA GLY A 31 3.56 1.77 -7.32
C GLY A 31 3.33 1.33 -8.77
N VAL A 32 3.74 2.18 -9.71
CA VAL A 32 3.50 2.02 -11.16
C VAL A 32 4.24 0.80 -11.71
N GLU A 33 5.41 0.51 -11.16
CA GLU A 33 6.30 -0.61 -11.49
C GLU A 33 5.69 -2.00 -11.19
N ILE A 34 4.64 -2.06 -10.36
CA ILE A 34 3.99 -3.32 -9.94
C ILE A 34 2.82 -3.71 -10.87
N ARG A 35 2.47 -2.91 -11.90
CA ARG A 35 1.32 -3.17 -12.79
C ARG A 35 1.33 -4.58 -13.40
N ALA A 36 2.46 -5.01 -13.97
CA ALA A 36 2.57 -6.34 -14.58
C ALA A 36 2.34 -7.48 -13.57
N VAL A 37 2.71 -7.28 -12.30
CA VAL A 37 2.45 -8.24 -11.22
C VAL A 37 0.96 -8.30 -10.87
N LEU A 38 0.29 -7.14 -10.84
CA LEU A 38 -1.16 -7.10 -10.61
C LEU A 38 -1.93 -7.74 -11.77
N ASP A 39 -1.49 -7.54 -13.02
CA ASP A 39 -2.08 -8.18 -14.20
C ASP A 39 -1.99 -9.72 -14.10
N TYR A 40 -0.83 -10.25 -13.72
CA TYR A 40 -0.66 -11.68 -13.43
C TYR A 40 -1.65 -12.18 -12.37
N PHE A 41 -1.79 -11.48 -11.24
CA PHE A 41 -2.74 -11.90 -10.20
C PHE A 41 -4.21 -11.79 -10.66
N ASN A 42 -4.55 -10.83 -11.52
CA ASN A 42 -5.89 -10.72 -12.10
C ASN A 42 -6.23 -11.91 -13.00
N GLU A 43 -5.31 -12.29 -13.89
CA GLU A 43 -5.47 -13.43 -14.80
C GLU A 43 -5.59 -14.74 -14.02
N GLU A 44 -4.72 -14.95 -13.02
CA GLU A 44 -4.79 -16.12 -12.16
C GLU A 44 -6.06 -16.15 -11.32
N PHE A 45 -6.50 -15.01 -10.77
CA PHE A 45 -7.73 -14.93 -9.99
C PHE A 45 -8.96 -15.32 -10.84
N ALA A 46 -9.01 -14.88 -12.10
CA ALA A 46 -10.04 -15.29 -13.05
C ALA A 46 -9.97 -16.79 -13.38
N THR A 47 -8.77 -17.33 -13.63
CA THR A 47 -8.54 -18.74 -13.92
C THR A 47 -8.94 -19.65 -12.75
N GLN A 48 -8.72 -19.20 -11.52
CA GLN A 48 -9.18 -19.87 -10.30
C GLN A 48 -10.67 -19.64 -9.99
N GLY A 49 -11.45 -19.07 -10.93
CA GLY A 49 -12.89 -18.87 -10.77
C GLY A 49 -13.26 -17.85 -9.70
N TYR A 50 -12.41 -16.83 -9.50
CA TYR A 50 -12.59 -15.76 -8.52
C TYR A 50 -12.71 -16.24 -7.06
N ARG A 51 -12.05 -17.36 -6.72
CA ARG A 51 -12.00 -17.88 -5.34
C ARG A 51 -11.07 -17.04 -4.47
N PHE A 52 -11.63 -16.27 -3.54
CA PHE A 52 -10.87 -15.36 -2.69
C PHE A 52 -9.72 -16.03 -1.90
N ARG A 53 -9.93 -17.26 -1.41
CA ARG A 53 -8.90 -18.04 -0.71
C ARG A 53 -7.67 -18.31 -1.57
N GLU A 54 -7.86 -18.56 -2.87
CA GLU A 54 -6.75 -18.79 -3.80
C GLU A 54 -5.97 -17.51 -4.05
N LEU A 55 -6.66 -16.36 -4.19
CA LEU A 55 -6.00 -15.06 -4.29
C LEU A 55 -5.11 -14.78 -3.08
N LEU A 56 -5.63 -14.98 -1.87
CA LEU A 56 -4.85 -14.81 -0.64
C LEU A 56 -3.61 -15.72 -0.62
N ARG A 57 -3.78 -17.00 -0.99
CA ARG A 57 -2.67 -17.96 -1.04
C ARG A 57 -1.60 -17.52 -2.05
N MET A 58 -2.00 -17.09 -3.24
CA MET A 58 -1.06 -16.64 -4.28
C MET A 58 -0.26 -15.42 -3.82
N VAL A 59 -0.92 -14.43 -3.20
CA VAL A 59 -0.24 -13.24 -2.69
C VAL A 59 0.71 -13.63 -1.55
N ALA A 60 0.26 -14.42 -0.57
CA ALA A 60 1.07 -14.83 0.58
C ALA A 60 2.30 -15.68 0.21
N LEU A 61 2.23 -16.46 -0.88
CA LEU A 61 3.34 -17.26 -1.39
C LEU A 61 4.23 -16.50 -2.39
N SER A 62 3.90 -15.25 -2.71
CA SER A 62 4.67 -14.46 -3.67
C SER A 62 5.96 -13.91 -3.06
N LYS A 63 6.98 -13.69 -3.90
CA LYS A 63 8.21 -13.01 -3.47
C LYS A 63 7.95 -11.57 -3.00
N ALA A 64 6.89 -10.93 -3.49
CA ALA A 64 6.50 -9.59 -3.07
C ALA A 64 6.10 -9.56 -1.58
N PHE A 65 5.40 -10.59 -1.11
CA PHE A 65 5.02 -10.72 0.30
C PHE A 65 6.22 -10.96 1.22
N SER A 66 7.24 -11.68 0.75
CA SER A 66 8.45 -11.95 1.55
C SER A 66 9.44 -10.77 1.62
N ARG A 67 9.21 -9.69 0.86
CA ARG A 67 10.07 -8.51 0.89
C ARG A 67 9.54 -7.56 1.97
N VAL A 68 10.39 -7.26 2.94
CA VAL A 68 10.12 -6.17 3.90
C VAL A 68 10.23 -4.86 3.12
N GLN A 69 9.13 -4.09 3.07
CA GLN A 69 9.17 -2.72 2.62
C GLN A 69 9.78 -1.89 3.75
N GLU A 70 10.78 -1.07 3.45
CA GLU A 70 11.29 -0.08 4.40
C GLU A 70 10.15 0.88 4.76
N ASP A 71 9.98 1.16 6.04
CA ASP A 71 9.01 2.15 6.47
C ASP A 71 9.50 3.52 5.99
N PRO A 72 8.74 4.26 5.16
CA PRO A 72 9.15 5.59 4.75
C PRO A 72 9.31 6.56 5.94
N SER A 73 8.78 6.24 7.12
CA SER A 73 9.01 6.98 8.36
C SER A 73 10.35 6.68 9.05
N GLU A 74 11.02 5.56 8.76
CA GLU A 74 12.36 5.25 9.29
C GLU A 74 13.47 6.06 8.58
N ASN A 75 13.20 6.58 7.38
CA ASN A 75 14.17 7.35 6.58
C ASN A 75 14.17 8.87 6.88
N VAL A 76 13.44 9.34 7.88
CA VAL A 76 13.26 10.77 8.19
C VAL A 76 14.37 11.34 9.10
N ASP A 77 15.19 10.50 9.74
CA ASP A 77 16.16 10.94 10.76
C ASP A 77 17.54 11.39 10.23
N SER A 78 17.84 11.28 8.92
CA SER A 78 19.18 11.61 8.42
C SER A 78 19.42 13.08 8.02
N ASP A 79 18.37 13.92 8.00
CA ASP A 79 18.44 15.31 7.49
C ASP A 79 18.32 16.40 8.57
N TYR A 80 18.31 16.03 9.86
CA TYR A 80 18.40 16.99 10.97
C TYR A 80 19.86 17.24 11.39
N GLN A 81 20.63 17.96 10.58
CA GLN A 81 21.92 18.54 10.98
C GLN A 81 21.95 20.06 10.80
N GLY A 82 21.87 20.78 11.93
CA GLY A 82 22.11 22.23 12.07
C GLY A 82 20.91 23.07 11.64
N GLU A 83 20.36 23.96 12.46
CA GLU A 83 21.09 25.10 13.00
C GLU A 83 20.65 25.46 14.43
N ASN A 84 21.67 25.63 15.25
CA ASN A 84 21.64 26.19 16.58
C ASN A 84 21.60 27.73 16.45
N GLN A 85 20.46 28.36 16.77
CA GLN A 85 20.37 29.79 17.04
C GLN A 85 19.38 30.06 18.18
N ILE A 86 19.84 29.79 19.40
CA ILE A 86 19.33 30.42 20.62
C ILE A 86 20.24 31.59 20.98
N ALA A 87 19.81 32.81 20.65
CA ALA A 87 20.19 34.08 21.27
C ALA A 87 19.36 35.19 20.60
N SER A 88 18.74 36.19 21.24
CA SER A 88 18.56 36.61 22.62
C SER A 88 17.90 37.99 22.53
N ALA A 89 16.69 38.18 23.04
CA ALA A 89 16.21 39.48 23.54
C ALA A 89 14.91 39.28 24.35
N GLN A 90 14.87 39.95 25.49
CA GLN A 90 14.02 39.74 26.65
C GLN A 90 12.63 40.40 26.60
N PRO A 91 11.74 40.14 27.59
CA PRO A 91 10.34 40.52 27.59
C PRO A 91 10.12 41.93 28.16
N THR A 92 9.17 42.68 27.61
CA THR A 92 8.58 43.84 28.30
C THR A 92 7.14 44.01 27.84
N GLY A 93 6.19 43.91 28.77
CA GLY A 93 4.79 44.18 28.50
C GLY A 93 4.48 45.68 28.43
N GLU A 94 3.31 46.02 27.90
CA GLU A 94 2.47 47.09 28.45
C GLU A 94 1.04 46.98 27.90
N MET A 95 0.08 47.17 28.81
CA MET A 95 -1.35 47.33 28.53
C MET A 95 -1.59 48.73 27.95
N ARG A 96 -2.41 48.85 26.90
CA ARG A 96 -3.44 49.89 26.84
C ARG A 96 -4.54 49.57 25.84
#